data_AF-A0A7V6PCT7-F1
#
_entry.id   AF-A0A7V6PCT7-F1
#
_cell.length_a   1.000
_cell.length_b   1.000
_cell.length_c   1.000
_cell.angle_alpha   90.00
_cell.angle_beta   90.00
_cell.angle_gamma   90.00
#
_symmetry.space_group_name_H-M   'P 1'
#
loop_
_entity.id
_entity.type
_entity.pdbx_description
1 polymer ?
#
loop_
_entity_poly.entity_id
_entity_poly.type
_entity_poly.pdbx_seq_one_letter_code
_entity_poly.pdbx_strand_id
1 'polypeptide(L)' 'MSTLKHLLPADMAAPFAAYSHGVKVKAGAEMVFCSGQLGIAPDGNVPEDAGAQAE' A
#
# COMPACT_ATOMS: atom_id res chain seq x y z
N MET A 1 14.16 -19.25 -8.16
CA MET A 1 13.54 -17.92 -8.41
C MET A 1 12.80 -17.51 -7.14
N SER A 2 13.04 -16.31 -6.60
CA SER A 2 12.22 -15.82 -5.49
C SER A 2 10.84 -15.44 -6.05
N THR A 3 9.77 -16.05 -5.51
CA THR A 3 8.40 -15.72 -5.92
C THR A 3 8.00 -14.39 -5.28
N LEU A 4 7.65 -13.41 -6.12
CA LEU A 4 7.06 -12.15 -5.67
C LEU A 4 5.57 -12.36 -5.42
N LYS A 5 5.07 -11.89 -4.27
CA LYS A 5 3.63 -11.82 -3.99
C LYS A 5 3.21 -10.37 -3.88
N HIS A 6 2.38 -9.92 -4.82
CA HIS A 6 1.76 -8.59 -4.79
C HIS A 6 0.68 -8.53 -3.71
N LEU A 7 0.68 -7.44 -2.95
CA LEU A 7 -0.28 -7.18 -1.87
C LEU A 7 -1.16 -6.00 -2.29
N LEU A 8 -2.47 -6.26 -2.37
CA LEU A 8 -3.52 -5.32 -2.71
C LEU A 8 -4.64 -5.44 -1.65
N PRO A 9 -4.45 -4.88 -0.44
CA PRO A 9 -5.50 -4.87 0.58
C PRO A 9 -6.80 -4.23 0.07
N ALA A 10 -7.95 -4.80 0.44
CA ALA A 10 -9.27 -4.36 -0.02
C ALA A 10 -9.80 -3.14 0.75
N ASP A 11 -9.20 -2.84 1.90
CA ASP A 11 -9.46 -1.74 2.80
C ASP A 11 -8.53 -0.54 2.53
N MET A 12 -8.02 -0.43 1.30
CA MET A 12 -7.25 0.71 0.83
C MET A 12 -7.78 1.13 -0.54
N ALA A 13 -7.61 2.41 -0.88
CA ALA A 13 -7.88 2.87 -2.24
C ALA A 13 -7.08 2.04 -3.25
N ALA A 14 -7.66 1.73 -4.41
CA ALA A 14 -6.96 0.97 -5.45
C ALA A 14 -5.69 1.73 -5.95
N PRO A 15 -4.62 1.04 -6.38
CA PRO A 15 -3.45 1.69 -6.96
C PRO A 15 -3.81 2.61 -8.13
N PHE A 16 -3.39 3.88 -8.06
CA PHE A 16 -3.65 4.88 -9.11
C PHE A 16 -2.83 4.70 -10.39
N ALA A 17 -1.86 3.77 -10.40
CA ALA A 17 -1.00 3.49 -11.54
C ALA A 17 -0.53 2.02 -11.50
N ALA A 18 0.41 1.65 -12.36
CA ALA A 18 0.97 0.30 -12.45
C ALA A 18 1.93 -0.04 -11.28
N TYR A 19 1.42 -0.09 -10.06
CA TYR A 19 2.15 -0.51 -8.85
C TYR A 19 1.28 -1.39 -7.93
N SER A 20 1.88 -1.92 -6.86
CA SER A 20 1.18 -2.63 -5.77
C SER A 20 1.47 -1.95 -4.44
N HIS A 21 0.50 -1.92 -3.51
CA HIS A 21 0.69 -1.30 -2.19
C HIS A 21 1.86 -1.89 -1.42
N GLY A 22 2.08 -3.19 -1.59
CA GLY A 22 3.34 -3.81 -1.21
C GLY A 22 3.65 -5.08 -2.01
N VAL A 23 4.88 -5.55 -1.88
CA VAL A 23 5.33 -6.83 -2.43
C VAL A 23 6.04 -7.62 -1.33
N LYS A 24 5.53 -8.81 -1.03
CA LYS A 24 6.23 -9.79 -0.18
C LYS A 24 7.27 -10.52 -1.01
N VAL A 25 8.51 -10.55 -0.51
CA VAL A 25 9.63 -11.26 -1.13
C VAL A 25 10.25 -12.23 -0.13
N LYS A 26 10.73 -13.36 -0.63
CA LYS A 26 11.56 -14.30 0.15
C LYS A 26 13.02 -14.07 -0.23
N ALA A 27 13.70 -13.23 0.53
CA ALA A 27 15.10 -12.85 0.30
C ALA A 27 15.92 -13.19 1.55
N GLY A 28 15.98 -14.48 1.91
CA GLY A 28 16.63 -14.96 3.14
C GLY A 28 15.88 -14.62 4.45
N ALA A 29 14.93 -13.69 4.38
CA ALA A 29 13.97 -13.34 5.42
C ALA A 29 12.59 -13.08 4.79
N GLU A 30 11.54 -13.04 5.62
CA GLU A 30 10.21 -12.58 5.20
C GLU A 30 10.17 -11.06 5.17
N MET A 31 10.39 -10.47 4.00
CA MET A 31 10.34 -9.02 3.83
C MET A 31 9.11 -8.59 3.03
N VAL A 32 8.58 -7.42 3.39
CA VAL A 32 7.56 -6.71 2.61
C VAL A 32 8.12 -5.35 2.26
N PHE A 33 8.11 -5.03 0.96
CA PHE A 33 8.43 -3.69 0.46
C PHE A 33 7.11 -2.95 0.28
N CYS A 34 6.92 -1.87 1.04
CA CYS A 34 5.73 -1.03 0.95
C CYS A 34 5.99 0.17 0.04
N SER A 35 5.04 0.49 -0.82
CA SER A 35 5.00 1.79 -1.50
C SER A 35 4.63 2.88 -0.50
N GLY A 36 4.97 4.14 -0.82
CA GLY A 36 4.49 5.29 -0.06
C GLY A 36 2.96 5.34 -0.08
N GLN A 37 2.35 5.59 1.08
CA GLN A 37 0.91 5.70 1.22
C GLN A 37 0.48 7.16 1.36
N LEU A 38 -0.71 7.45 0.87
CA LEU A 38 -1.36 8.76 0.98
C LEU A 38 -2.47 8.66 2.03
N GLY A 39 -2.77 9.76 2.72
CA GLY A 39 -3.89 9.86 3.67
C GLY A 39 -5.25 9.88 2.96
N ILE A 40 -5.60 8.76 2.32
CA ILE A 40 -6.79 8.59 1.49
C ILE A 40 -7.57 7.37 2.00
N ALA A 41 -8.87 7.57 2.24
CA ALA A 41 -9.77 6.51 2.67
C ALA A 41 -10.04 5.49 1.53
N PRO A 42 -10.58 4.30 1.85
CA PRO A 42 -10.82 3.26 0.83
C PRO A 42 -11.81 3.68 -0.26
N ASP A 43 -12.71 4.61 0.05
CA ASP A 43 -13.67 5.20 -0.88
C ASP A 43 -13.10 6.37 -1.71
N GLY A 44 -11.82 6.71 -1.51
CA GLY A 44 -11.13 7.79 -2.19
C GLY A 44 -11.27 9.16 -1.52
N ASN A 45 -11.96 9.26 -0.38
CA ASN A 45 -12.07 10.51 0.36
C ASN A 45 -10.71 10.91 0.95
N VAL A 46 -10.36 12.20 0.81
CA VAL A 46 -9.17 12.79 1.42
C VAL A 46 -9.62 13.75 2.52
N PRO A 47 -9.30 13.50 3.81
CA PRO A 47 -9.63 14.43 4.88
C PRO A 47 -9.02 15.81 4.64
N GLU A 48 -9.72 16.89 5.03
CA GLU A 48 -9.19 18.25 4.87
C GLU A 48 -8.04 18.57 5.84
N ASP A 49 -8.10 18.02 7.06
CA ASP A 49 -7.09 18.23 8.09
C ASP A 49 -5.86 17.33 7.88
N ALA A 50 -4.67 17.91 7.98
CA ALA A 50 -3.43 17.19 7.78
C ALA A 50 -3.14 16.16 8.89
N GLY A 51 -3.61 16.41 10.13
CA GLY A 51 -3.52 15.43 11.20
C GLY A 51 -4.38 14.22 10.89
N ALA A 52 -5.62 14.42 10.43
CA ALA A 52 -6.51 13.34 10.01
C ALA A 52 -6.00 12.54 8.80
N GLN A 53 -5.14 13.10 7.95
CA GLN A 53 -4.47 12.38 6.87
C GLN A 53 -3.29 11.51 7.36
N ALA A 54 -2.75 11.80 8.55
CA ALA A 54 -1.58 11.13 9.11
C ALA A 54 -1.93 9.96 10.06
N GLU A 55 -3.20 9.86 10.48
CA GLU A 55 -3.77 8.75 11.24
C GLU A 55 -4.21 7.60 10.31
#